data_AF-A0A2M4ASS5-F1
#
_entry.id   AF-A0A2M4ASS5-F1
#
_cell.length_a   1.000
_cell.length_b   1.000
_cell.length_c   1.000
_cell.angle_alpha   90.00
_cell.angle_beta   90.00
_cell.angle_gamma   90.00
#
_symmetry.space_group_name_H-M   'P 1'
#
loop_
_entity.id
_entity.type
_entity.pdbx_description
1 polymer ?
#
loop_
_entity_poly.entity_id
_entity_poly.type
_entity_poly.pdbx_seq_one_letter_code
_entity_poly.pdbx_strand_id
1 'polypeptide(L)'
;FDHMVHITSLGLSASFNFCLRPPAGWPEEQTSPYIAYHLKISFTPEGESKVTQNWKNVEWQQEQVSKNWLVVDRTKPFTAVFRLLDNQIKVFVDNVQHSPDYEMDMQLPIEEIHSVELWNDFEYVEELTFRFNNARDSYQLKA
;
A
#
# COMPACT_ATOMS: atom_id res chain seq x y z
N PHE A 1 4.76 -12.76 -18.21
CA PHE A 1 5.99 -12.27 -17.56
C PHE A 1 5.49 -11.67 -16.28
N ASP A 2 5.69 -12.40 -15.19
CA ASP A 2 5.06 -12.12 -13.90
C ASP A 2 5.93 -11.11 -13.15
N HIS A 3 5.27 -10.12 -12.57
CA HIS A 3 5.89 -8.97 -11.91
C HIS A 3 5.62 -9.07 -10.40
N MET A 4 6.67 -9.20 -9.58
CA MET A 4 6.52 -9.73 -8.23
C MET A 4 7.38 -9.07 -7.13
N VAL A 5 6.97 -9.24 -5.87
CA VAL A 5 7.62 -8.69 -4.67
C VAL A 5 8.08 -9.80 -3.73
N HIS A 6 9.26 -9.63 -3.11
CA HIS A 6 9.85 -10.56 -2.14
C HIS A 6 10.15 -9.87 -0.80
N ILE A 7 9.87 -10.56 0.31
CA ILE A 7 10.28 -10.17 1.67
C ILE A 7 11.38 -11.13 2.12
N THR A 8 12.41 -10.61 2.77
CA THR A 8 13.53 -11.43 3.26
C THR A 8 13.03 -12.56 4.17
N SER A 9 13.70 -13.72 4.16
CA SER A 9 13.33 -14.88 4.98
C SER A 9 13.43 -14.63 6.49
N LEU A 10 14.22 -13.63 6.90
CA LEU A 10 14.37 -13.16 8.28
C LEU A 10 13.57 -11.88 8.59
N GLY A 11 12.91 -11.30 7.58
CA GLY A 11 12.15 -10.06 7.72
C GLY A 11 11.07 -10.16 8.78
N LEU A 12 10.98 -9.14 9.62
CA LEU A 12 9.97 -9.01 10.67
C LEU A 12 8.75 -8.25 10.16
N SER A 13 8.95 -7.34 9.21
CA SER A 13 7.84 -6.64 8.57
C SER A 13 8.21 -6.00 7.24
N ALA A 14 7.20 -5.75 6.42
CA ALA A 14 7.29 -4.92 5.22
C ALA A 14 6.03 -4.07 5.11
N SER A 15 6.12 -2.86 4.57
CA SER A 15 4.94 -2.01 4.44
C SER A 15 4.91 -1.15 3.20
N PHE A 16 3.72 -1.02 2.63
CA PHE A 16 3.37 -0.10 1.56
C PHE A 16 2.76 1.16 2.18
N ASN A 17 3.26 2.33 1.82
CA ASN A 17 2.82 3.61 2.35
C ASN A 17 2.46 4.55 1.21
N PHE A 18 1.25 5.11 1.26
CA PHE A 18 0.79 6.15 0.34
C PHE A 18 0.83 7.46 1.09
N CYS A 19 1.84 8.27 0.82
CA CYS A 19 2.19 9.43 1.61
C CYS A 19 1.67 10.72 0.96
N LEU A 20 1.14 11.61 1.78
CA LEU A 20 0.88 12.99 1.40
C LEU A 20 2.17 13.79 1.47
N ARG A 21 2.19 14.96 0.84
CA ARG A 21 3.35 15.87 0.89
C ARG A 21 3.62 16.30 2.35
N PRO A 22 4.84 16.12 2.86
CA PRO A 22 5.19 16.59 4.20
C PRO A 22 5.23 18.13 4.26
N PRO A 23 5.19 18.73 5.46
CA PRO A 23 5.36 20.17 5.63
C PRO A 23 6.69 20.67 5.04
N ALA A 24 6.73 21.93 4.61
CA ALA A 24 7.97 22.55 4.17
C ALA A 24 9.03 22.50 5.28
N GLY A 25 10.25 22.07 4.93
CA GLY A 25 11.35 21.92 5.89
C GLY A 25 11.30 20.65 6.74
N TRP A 26 10.39 19.71 6.44
CA TRP A 26 10.41 18.39 7.06
C TRP A 26 11.72 17.66 6.73
N PRO A 27 12.40 17.01 7.70
CA PRO A 27 13.66 16.32 7.44
C PRO A 27 13.49 15.16 6.45
N GLU A 28 14.34 15.09 5.43
CA GLU A 28 14.29 14.03 4.40
C GLU A 28 14.47 12.62 4.99
N GLU A 29 15.24 12.51 6.07
CA GLU A 29 15.52 11.24 6.77
C GLU A 29 14.35 10.74 7.63
N GLN A 30 13.30 11.56 7.81
CA GLN A 30 12.13 11.18 8.59
C GLN A 30 10.98 10.73 7.69
N THR A 31 10.36 9.62 8.04
CA THR A 31 9.11 9.16 7.40
C THR A 31 8.06 10.25 7.40
N SER A 32 7.24 10.31 6.35
CA SER A 32 6.18 11.31 6.25
C SER A 32 5.32 11.37 7.52
N PRO A 33 4.98 12.58 8.01
CA PRO A 33 4.00 12.72 9.09
C PRO A 33 2.57 12.44 8.58
N TYR A 34 2.35 12.44 7.26
CA TYR A 34 1.05 12.28 6.64
C TYR A 34 1.03 11.08 5.71
N ILE A 35 0.33 10.02 6.12
CA ILE A 35 0.21 8.77 5.38
C ILE A 35 -1.27 8.50 5.18
N ALA A 36 -1.74 8.66 3.95
CA ALA A 36 -3.12 8.42 3.55
C ALA A 36 -3.52 6.96 3.75
N TYR A 37 -2.57 6.05 3.46
CA TYR A 37 -2.78 4.63 3.62
C TYR A 37 -1.47 3.91 3.95
N HIS A 38 -1.51 3.10 5.00
CA HIS A 38 -0.44 2.23 5.44
C HIS A 38 -0.95 0.79 5.43
N LEU A 39 -0.25 -0.08 4.71
CA LEU A 39 -0.50 -1.52 4.70
C LEU A 39 0.79 -2.23 5.11
N LYS A 40 0.81 -2.78 6.32
CA LYS A 40 1.96 -3.48 6.88
C LYS A 40 1.72 -4.96 7.02
N ILE A 41 2.66 -5.75 6.55
CA ILE A 41 2.77 -7.18 6.81
C ILE A 41 3.71 -7.34 8.01
N SER A 42 3.30 -8.09 9.03
CA SER A 42 4.14 -8.43 10.19
C SER A 42 4.20 -9.94 10.37
N PHE A 43 5.39 -10.45 10.68
CA PHE A 43 5.63 -11.87 10.95
C PHE A 43 6.00 -12.06 12.42
N THR A 44 5.44 -13.08 13.05
CA THR A 44 5.87 -13.50 14.39
C THR A 44 6.93 -14.61 14.26
N PRO A 45 7.80 -14.78 15.27
CA PRO A 45 8.77 -15.88 15.29
C PRO A 45 8.14 -17.27 15.17
N GLU A 46 6.89 -17.42 15.62
CA GLU A 46 6.12 -18.66 15.60
C GLU A 46 5.55 -18.99 14.21
N GLY A 47 5.78 -18.12 13.22
CA GLY A 47 5.34 -18.31 11.84
C GLY A 47 3.95 -17.75 11.54
N GLU A 48 3.27 -17.15 12.52
CA GLU A 48 2.04 -16.41 12.27
C GLU A 48 2.35 -15.11 11.54
N SER A 49 1.40 -14.65 10.72
CA SER A 49 1.53 -13.35 10.07
C SER A 49 0.20 -12.64 9.98
N LYS A 50 0.27 -11.31 10.05
CA LYS A 50 -0.88 -10.42 10.03
C LYS A 50 -0.64 -9.25 9.10
N VAL A 51 -1.74 -8.70 8.63
CA VAL A 51 -1.76 -7.43 7.90
C VAL A 51 -2.43 -6.38 8.77
N THR A 52 -1.79 -5.22 8.88
CA THR A 52 -2.33 -4.05 9.57
C THR A 52 -2.57 -2.96 8.52
N GLN A 53 -3.80 -2.48 8.44
CA GLN A 53 -4.17 -1.27 7.71
C GLN A 53 -4.30 -0.10 8.70
N ASN A 54 -3.74 1.05 8.35
CA ASN A 54 -3.82 2.27 9.16
C ASN A 54 -3.62 3.51 8.28
N TRP A 55 -3.69 4.69 8.90
CA TRP A 55 -3.30 5.97 8.34
C TRP A 55 -2.63 6.81 9.42
N LYS A 56 -1.93 7.87 9.02
CA LYS A 56 -1.18 8.75 9.91
C LYS A 56 -1.45 10.20 9.56
N ASN A 57 -1.86 10.99 10.55
CA ASN A 57 -1.92 12.44 10.45
C ASN A 57 -1.20 13.02 11.66
N VAL A 58 0.12 13.19 11.52
CA VAL A 58 1.09 13.38 12.61
C VAL A 58 1.22 12.14 13.49
N GLU A 59 0.11 11.61 13.99
CA GLU A 59 0.02 10.41 14.82
C GLU A 59 -0.66 9.26 14.07
N TRP A 60 -0.25 8.04 14.41
CA TRP A 60 -0.90 6.81 13.94
C TRP A 60 -2.29 6.66 14.53
N GLN A 61 -3.20 6.10 13.74
CA GLN A 61 -4.61 6.04 14.08
C GLN A 61 -5.00 4.61 14.48
N GLN A 62 -6.30 4.34 14.62
CA GLN A 62 -6.75 3.02 15.02
C GLN A 62 -6.42 1.98 13.95
N GLU A 63 -5.68 0.95 14.34
CA GLU A 63 -5.30 -0.15 13.45
C GLU A 63 -6.50 -1.04 13.10
N GLN A 64 -6.59 -1.42 11.82
CA GLN A 64 -7.40 -2.54 11.36
C GLN A 64 -6.49 -3.73 11.11
N VAL A 65 -6.64 -4.79 11.91
CA VAL A 65 -5.79 -5.99 11.85
C VAL A 65 -6.55 -7.14 11.22
N SER A 66 -5.95 -7.75 10.21
CA SER A 66 -6.53 -8.84 9.43
C SER A 66 -5.51 -9.96 9.24
N LYS A 67 -6.00 -11.14 8.83
CA LYS A 67 -5.15 -12.25 8.40
C LYS A 67 -4.29 -11.80 7.22
N ASN A 68 -3.04 -12.27 7.17
CA ASN A 68 -2.17 -12.04 6.02
C ASN A 68 -2.49 -12.99 4.87
N TRP A 69 -3.06 -12.43 3.81
CA TRP A 69 -3.27 -13.05 2.51
C TRP A 69 -2.20 -12.68 1.48
N LEU A 70 -1.41 -11.62 1.70
CA LEU A 70 -0.38 -11.16 0.75
C LEU A 70 0.77 -12.15 0.66
N VAL A 71 1.22 -12.63 1.82
CA VAL A 71 2.40 -13.51 1.92
C VAL A 71 2.01 -14.76 2.67
N VAL A 72 1.40 -15.69 1.94
CA VAL A 72 1.05 -17.03 2.45
C VAL A 72 2.28 -17.93 2.52
N ASP A 73 3.22 -17.75 1.59
CA ASP A 73 4.47 -18.50 1.49
C ASP A 73 5.62 -17.52 1.25
N ARG A 74 6.49 -17.35 2.27
CA ARG A 74 7.59 -16.38 2.25
C ARG A 74 8.69 -16.72 1.23
N THR A 75 8.70 -17.95 0.72
CA THR A 75 9.66 -18.35 -0.32
C THR A 75 9.18 -17.95 -1.71
N LYS A 76 7.91 -17.53 -1.81
CA LYS A 76 7.30 -17.17 -3.07
C LYS A 76 7.14 -15.67 -3.20
N PRO A 77 7.26 -15.18 -4.44
CA PRO A 77 6.81 -13.85 -4.76
C PRO A 77 5.32 -13.64 -4.48
N PHE A 78 4.91 -12.39 -4.31
CA PHE A 78 3.50 -11.99 -4.31
C PHE A 78 3.30 -10.69 -5.09
N THR A 79 2.05 -10.44 -5.52
CA THR A 79 1.66 -9.15 -6.10
C THR A 79 0.62 -8.48 -5.21
N ALA A 80 0.80 -7.18 -4.94
CA ALA A 80 -0.19 -6.34 -4.28
C ALA A 80 -0.77 -5.34 -5.28
N VAL A 81 -2.06 -5.44 -5.57
CA VAL A 81 -2.77 -4.51 -6.46
C VAL A 81 -3.60 -3.55 -5.63
N PHE A 82 -3.25 -2.27 -5.66
CA PHE A 82 -3.97 -1.21 -4.99
C PHE A 82 -4.90 -0.52 -5.98
N ARG A 83 -6.20 -0.48 -5.66
CA ARG A 83 -7.21 0.30 -6.40
C ARG A 83 -7.68 1.44 -5.51
N LEU A 84 -7.27 2.65 -5.89
CA LEU A 84 -7.68 3.89 -5.26
C LEU A 84 -9.01 4.36 -5.89
N LEU A 85 -10.02 4.58 -5.06
CA LEU A 85 -11.33 5.16 -5.39
C LEU A 85 -11.51 6.41 -4.54
N ASP A 86 -12.28 7.40 -4.97
CA ASP A 86 -12.38 8.74 -4.34
C ASP A 86 -12.40 8.75 -2.79
N ASN A 87 -13.06 7.80 -2.12
CA ASN A 87 -13.14 7.71 -0.66
C ASN A 87 -12.65 6.38 -0.07
N GLN A 88 -12.03 5.50 -0.86
CA GLN A 88 -11.74 4.14 -0.43
C GLN A 88 -10.54 3.55 -1.17
N ILE A 89 -9.78 2.70 -0.47
CA ILE A 89 -8.77 1.85 -1.09
C ILE A 89 -9.17 0.38 -0.98
N LYS A 90 -9.04 -0.33 -2.10
CA LYS A 90 -9.19 -1.79 -2.19
C LYS A 90 -7.85 -2.40 -2.53
N VAL A 91 -7.49 -3.48 -1.85
CA VAL A 91 -6.25 -4.22 -2.08
C VAL A 91 -6.58 -5.63 -2.51
N PHE A 92 -5.92 -6.08 -3.56
CA PHE A 92 -6.05 -7.44 -4.08
C PHE A 92 -4.68 -8.11 -4.13
N VAL A 93 -4.65 -9.38 -3.77
CA VAL A 93 -3.49 -10.27 -3.90
C VAL A 93 -3.52 -10.88 -5.28
N ASP A 94 -2.40 -10.83 -6.00
CA ASP A 94 -2.19 -11.39 -7.34
C ASP A 94 -2.99 -10.73 -8.49
N ASN A 95 -4.31 -10.64 -8.40
CA ASN A 95 -5.14 -10.09 -9.49
C ASN A 95 -6.46 -9.48 -8.99
N VAL A 96 -7.27 -8.92 -9.91
CA VAL A 96 -8.52 -8.20 -9.57
C VAL A 96 -9.80 -8.99 -9.91
N GLN A 97 -9.72 -10.30 -10.17
CA GLN A 97 -10.85 -11.13 -10.61
C GLN A 97 -11.69 -11.71 -9.46
N HIS A 98 -11.47 -11.26 -8.23
CA HIS A 98 -12.22 -11.65 -7.03
C HIS A 98 -12.58 -10.41 -6.20
N SER A 99 -13.27 -10.61 -5.07
CA SER A 99 -13.49 -9.55 -4.08
C SER A 99 -12.16 -9.06 -3.50
N PRO A 100 -12.06 -7.78 -3.08
CA PRO A 100 -10.87 -7.28 -2.41
C PRO A 100 -10.50 -8.15 -1.20
N ASP A 101 -9.20 -8.43 -1.03
CA ASP A 101 -8.69 -9.12 0.16
C ASP A 101 -8.63 -8.18 1.37
N TYR A 102 -8.48 -6.88 1.10
CA TYR A 102 -8.54 -5.82 2.10
C TYR A 102 -9.24 -4.58 1.54
N GLU A 103 -9.92 -3.85 2.41
CA GLU A 103 -10.66 -2.64 2.07
C GLU A 103 -10.62 -1.68 3.25
N MET A 104 -10.38 -0.39 2.99
CA MET A 104 -10.40 0.64 4.02
C MET A 104 -10.92 1.95 3.45
N ASP A 105 -11.80 2.61 4.20
CA ASP A 105 -12.26 3.95 3.87
C ASP A 105 -11.15 4.97 4.13
N MET A 106 -10.88 5.80 3.15
CA MET A 106 -9.80 6.78 3.19
C MET A 106 -10.21 7.97 4.05
N GLN A 107 -9.36 8.30 5.03
CA GLN A 107 -9.57 9.44 5.93
C GLN A 107 -8.83 10.70 5.47
N LEU A 108 -7.88 10.54 4.54
CA LEU A 108 -7.09 11.61 3.94
C LEU A 108 -7.29 11.60 2.42
N PRO A 109 -7.19 12.78 1.76
CA PRO A 109 -7.44 12.92 0.32
C PRO A 109 -6.45 12.11 -0.52
N ILE A 110 -6.98 11.30 -1.43
CA ILE A 110 -6.21 10.44 -2.33
C ILE A 110 -5.49 11.28 -3.38
N GLU A 111 -6.13 12.34 -3.84
CA GLU A 111 -5.61 13.30 -4.82
C GLU A 111 -4.36 14.04 -4.32
N GLU A 112 -4.12 14.04 -3.00
CA GLU A 112 -2.92 14.64 -2.40
C GLU A 112 -1.79 13.62 -2.17
N ILE A 113 -1.99 12.34 -2.50
CA ILE A 113 -0.92 11.33 -2.44
C ILE A 113 0.19 11.76 -3.41
N HIS A 114 1.37 11.96 -2.84
CA HIS A 114 2.53 12.49 -3.55
C HIS A 114 3.60 11.42 -3.79
N SER A 115 3.76 10.48 -2.86
CA SER A 115 4.72 9.38 -2.96
C SER A 115 4.09 8.04 -2.55
N VAL A 116 4.62 6.98 -3.13
CA VAL A 116 4.44 5.61 -2.64
C VAL A 116 5.79 5.14 -2.13
N GLU A 117 5.84 4.74 -0.87
CA GLU A 117 7.07 4.34 -0.19
C GLU A 117 6.96 2.91 0.31
N LEU A 118 8.02 2.15 0.08
CA LEU A 118 8.18 0.79 0.57
C LEU A 118 9.17 0.83 1.73
N TRP A 119 8.75 0.36 2.89
CA TRP A 119 9.60 0.37 4.08
C TRP A 119 9.90 -1.05 4.57
N ASN A 120 11.02 -1.15 5.30
CA ASN A 120 11.49 -2.33 6.03
C ASN A 120 11.97 -3.46 5.11
N ASP A 121 11.62 -4.71 5.41
CA ASP A 121 12.36 -5.91 5.00
C ASP A 121 12.00 -6.45 3.61
N PHE A 122 11.63 -5.57 2.68
CA PHE A 122 11.55 -5.94 1.27
C PHE A 122 12.96 -6.35 0.79
N GLU A 123 13.08 -7.57 0.29
CA GLU A 123 14.34 -8.05 -0.27
C GLU A 123 14.55 -7.46 -1.66
N TYR A 124 13.50 -7.53 -2.48
CA TYR A 124 13.51 -7.04 -3.84
C TYR A 124 12.08 -6.78 -4.34
N VAL A 125 11.97 -5.81 -5.25
CA VAL A 125 10.73 -5.41 -5.92
C VAL A 125 11.01 -5.41 -7.41
N GLU A 126 10.36 -6.31 -8.16
CA GLU A 126 10.56 -6.42 -9.60
C GLU A 126 9.96 -5.23 -10.35
N GLU A 127 8.74 -4.81 -9.96
CA GLU A 127 8.01 -3.78 -10.67
C GLU A 127 7.09 -2.97 -9.74
N LEU A 128 6.95 -1.68 -10.04
CA LEU A 128 5.86 -0.83 -9.57
C LEU A 128 5.14 -0.23 -10.78
N THR A 129 3.90 -0.66 -11.01
CA THR A 129 3.09 -0.21 -12.15
C THR A 129 1.95 0.69 -11.69
N PHE A 130 1.91 1.91 -12.23
CA PHE A 130 0.84 2.88 -12.01
C PHE A 130 -0.06 2.93 -13.25
N ARG A 131 -1.36 2.70 -13.06
CA ARG A 131 -2.37 2.73 -14.14
C ARG A 131 -3.39 3.82 -13.86
N PHE A 132 -3.44 4.81 -14.74
CA PHE A 132 -4.39 5.92 -14.66
C PHE A 132 -5.47 5.74 -15.73
N ASN A 133 -6.74 5.84 -15.33
CA ASN A 133 -7.85 5.83 -16.28
C ASN A 133 -8.11 7.26 -16.77
N ASN A 134 -7.46 7.64 -17.87
CA ASN A 134 -7.55 8.99 -18.45
C ASN A 134 -8.88 9.28 -19.18
N ALA A 135 -9.92 8.46 -19.01
CA ALA A 135 -11.15 8.57 -19.80
C ALA A 135 -12.02 9.82 -19.50
N ARG A 136 -11.69 10.65 -18.50
CA ARG A 136 -12.47 11.85 -18.15
C ARG A 136 -12.31 13.04 -19.13
N ASP A 137 -11.29 13.06 -20.00
CA ASP A 137 -11.05 14.22 -20.89
C ASP A 137 -11.69 14.13 -22.28
N SER A 138 -12.37 13.02 -22.61
CA SER A 138 -13.00 12.86 -23.94
C SER A 138 -14.40 13.48 -24.07
N TYR A 139 -14.96 14.06 -23.00
CA TYR A 139 -16.31 14.67 -23.01
C TYR A 139 -16.34 16.19 -23.10
N GLN A 140 -15.21 16.89 -23.24
CA GLN A 140 -15.18 18.37 -23.31
C GLN A 140 -14.58 18.99 -24.59
N LEU A 141 -14.41 18.22 -25.66
CA LEU A 141 -14.05 18.77 -26.99
C LEU A 141 -15.14 18.52 -28.02
N LYS A 142 -16.35 19.02 -27.75
CA LYS A 142 -17.33 19.41 -28.76
C LYS A 142 -18.12 20.62 -28.25
N ALA A 143 -17.61 21.80 -28.56
CA ALA A 143 -18.39 23.04 -28.65
C ALA A 143 -18.12 23.64 -30.03
#